data_AF-A0A1M7AID7-F1
#
_entry.id   AF-A0A1M7AID7-F1
#
_cell.length_a   1.000
_cell.length_b   1.000
_cell.length_c   1.000
_cell.angle_alpha   90.00
_cell.angle_beta   90.00
_cell.angle_gamma   90.00
#
_symmetry.space_group_name_H-M   'P 1'
#
loop_
_entity.id
_entity.type
_entity.pdbx_description
1 polymer ?
#
loop_
_entity_poly.entity_id
_entity_poly.type
_entity_poly.pdbx_seq_one_letter_code
_entity_poly.pdbx_strand_id
1 'polypeptide(L)'
;MTDRDRLGYSRTSMATVMARDPQRWPRPAAMLRRGRVWVLLWDADEIDAVAPPATAPQRRGARATVSDSDGLLTCLECGRRYRSLGRHLHAAHQLTAAEYRARHGLPATAALRADGDRERSAQYWRQRLAVDPTAVDHLAPWNGPEHLDAIRGKAIEVHSETRELEIVRAHRAPGQRYAVQAMLARRRARLDDLARAAGFSDFAAAIEATRDLPATKAARRIGCGASTVRRHRQREGG
;
A
#
# COMPACT_ATOMS: atom_id res chain seq x y z
N MET A 1 12.41 18.63 12.57
CA MET A 1 11.76 17.57 11.77
C MET A 1 10.29 17.94 11.67
N THR A 2 9.82 18.34 10.48
CA THR A 2 8.41 18.65 10.27
C THR A 2 7.59 17.36 10.26
N ASP A 3 6.34 17.44 10.71
CA ASP A 3 5.38 16.33 10.87
C ASP A 3 5.18 15.47 9.59
N ARG A 4 5.60 16.01 8.43
CA ARG A 4 5.58 15.37 7.10
C ARG A 4 6.52 14.17 6.96
N ASP A 5 7.61 14.10 7.72
CA ASP A 5 8.63 13.06 7.55
C ASP A 5 8.41 11.82 8.44
N ARG A 6 7.62 11.94 9.51
CA ARG A 6 7.42 10.86 10.51
C ARG A 6 6.78 9.59 9.93
N LEU A 7 5.84 9.76 9.00
CA LEU A 7 5.03 8.67 8.48
C LEU A 7 5.49 8.18 7.10
N GLY A 8 6.41 8.88 6.45
CA GLY A 8 6.89 8.53 5.10
C GLY A 8 5.85 8.64 3.99
N TYR A 9 4.72 9.34 4.22
CA TYR A 9 3.68 9.59 3.23
C TYR A 9 3.60 11.08 2.87
N SER A 10 3.48 11.39 1.58
CA SER A 10 3.03 12.73 1.18
C SER A 10 1.58 12.95 1.66
N ARG A 11 1.19 14.21 1.90
CA ARG A 11 -0.16 14.61 2.37
C ARG A 11 -1.28 13.99 1.51
N THR A 12 -1.04 13.91 0.21
CA THR A 12 -1.93 13.35 -0.82
C THR A 12 -1.96 11.81 -0.79
N SER A 13 -0.83 11.17 -0.49
CA SER A 13 -0.74 9.71 -0.32
C SER A 13 -1.43 9.25 0.96
N MET A 14 -1.31 10.00 2.06
CA MET A 14 -1.92 9.65 3.34
C MET A 14 -3.45 9.58 3.27
N ALA A 15 -4.09 10.61 2.71
CA ALA A 15 -5.55 10.62 2.51
C ALA A 15 -6.03 9.43 1.65
N THR A 16 -5.25 9.04 0.64
CA THR A 16 -5.58 7.89 -0.24
C THR A 16 -5.50 6.57 0.52
N VAL A 17 -4.47 6.40 1.36
CA VAL A 17 -4.29 5.18 2.17
C VAL A 17 -5.38 5.10 3.25
N MET A 18 -5.75 6.23 3.86
CA MET A 18 -6.82 6.30 4.85
C MET A 18 -8.19 5.97 4.27
N ALA A 19 -8.51 6.51 3.09
CA ALA A 19 -9.77 6.23 2.41
C ALA A 19 -9.93 4.77 1.95
N ARG A 20 -8.82 4.07 1.67
CA ARG A 20 -8.84 2.66 1.26
C ARG A 20 -9.14 1.68 2.38
N ASP A 21 -8.91 2.07 3.63
CA ASP A 21 -9.10 1.21 4.79
C ASP A 21 -9.56 2.04 6.01
N PRO A 22 -10.75 2.64 5.95
CA PRO A 22 -11.20 3.61 6.96
C PRO A 22 -11.38 2.99 8.35
N GLN A 23 -11.54 1.66 8.43
CA GLN A 23 -11.67 0.93 9.70
C GLN A 23 -10.32 0.73 10.42
N ARG A 24 -9.21 0.95 9.72
CA ARG A 24 -7.86 0.79 10.25
C ARG A 24 -7.35 2.02 11.00
N TRP A 25 -7.89 3.19 10.72
CA TRP A 25 -7.40 4.45 11.24
C TRP A 25 -8.20 4.92 12.46
N PRO A 26 -7.55 5.58 13.44
CA PRO A 26 -8.25 6.17 14.57
C PRO A 26 -9.26 7.20 14.08
N ARG A 27 -10.31 7.41 14.88
CA ARG A 27 -11.28 8.46 14.60
C ARG A 27 -10.58 9.82 14.74
N PRO A 28 -10.92 10.81 13.90
CA PRO A 28 -10.41 12.16 14.04
C PRO A 28 -10.67 12.69 15.46
N ALA A 29 -9.63 13.25 16.08
CA ALA A 29 -9.71 13.89 17.39
C ALA A 29 -10.55 15.18 17.33
N ALA A 30 -10.52 15.88 16.20
CA ALA A 30 -11.38 17.03 15.95
C ALA A 30 -11.66 17.21 14.46
N MET A 31 -12.70 17.99 14.15
CA MET A 31 -13.03 18.39 12.79
C MET A 31 -13.13 19.91 12.74
N LEU A 32 -12.18 20.54 12.08
CA LEU A 32 -12.06 21.99 12.00
C LEU A 32 -12.60 22.50 10.66
N ARG A 33 -13.41 23.55 10.67
CA ARG A 33 -13.87 24.19 9.44
C ARG A 33 -12.90 25.30 9.02
N ARG A 34 -12.28 25.16 7.84
CA ARG A 34 -11.50 26.23 7.20
C ARG A 34 -12.18 26.65 5.90
N GLY A 35 -12.99 27.70 5.98
CA GLY A 35 -13.81 28.15 4.84
C GLY A 35 -14.87 27.12 4.44
N ARG A 36 -14.80 26.64 3.18
CA ARG A 36 -15.70 25.59 2.66
C ARG A 36 -15.23 24.15 2.91
N VAL A 37 -14.05 23.96 3.53
CA VAL A 37 -13.44 22.64 3.70
C VAL A 37 -13.41 22.23 5.17
N TRP A 38 -13.73 20.97 5.43
CA TRP A 38 -13.54 20.33 6.72
C TRP A 38 -12.16 19.68 6.80
N VAL A 39 -11.39 20.05 7.81
CA VAL A 39 -10.07 19.51 8.12
C VAL A 39 -10.22 18.61 9.33
N LEU A 40 -10.00 17.32 9.13
CA LEU A 40 -9.92 16.36 10.23
C LEU A 40 -8.54 16.50 10.88
N LEU A 41 -8.54 16.66 12.19
CA LEU A 41 -7.36 16.67 13.03
C LEU A 41 -7.28 15.31 13.71
N TRP A 42 -6.12 14.69 13.65
CA TRP A 42 -5.86 13.41 14.28
C TRP A 42 -4.81 13.61 15.36
N ASP A 43 -4.90 12.78 16.39
CA ASP A 43 -3.86 12.67 17.39
C ASP A 43 -2.62 12.02 16.75
N ALA A 44 -1.46 12.66 16.90
CA ALA A 44 -0.23 12.22 16.26
C ALA A 44 0.23 10.87 16.81
N ASP A 45 0.09 10.64 18.11
CA ASP A 45 0.51 9.41 18.77
C ASP A 45 -0.42 8.24 18.38
N GLU A 46 -1.72 8.49 18.21
CA GLU A 46 -2.66 7.47 17.72
C GLU A 46 -2.42 7.10 16.25
N ILE A 47 -2.07 8.08 15.41
CA ILE A 47 -1.71 7.85 14.01
C ILE A 47 -0.42 7.05 13.92
N ASP A 48 0.62 7.44 14.66
CA ASP A 48 1.90 6.73 14.70
C ASP A 48 1.73 5.29 15.21
N ALA A 49 0.78 5.06 16.14
CA ALA A 49 0.46 3.73 16.66
C ALA A 49 -0.24 2.79 15.66
N VAL A 50 -0.83 3.31 14.57
CA VAL A 50 -1.52 2.49 13.54
C VAL A 50 -0.86 2.55 12.16
N ALA A 51 0.00 3.54 11.95
CA ALA A 51 0.68 3.76 10.69
C ALA A 51 1.70 2.64 10.42
N PRO A 52 1.89 2.24 9.15
CA PRO A 52 3.05 1.43 8.79
C PRO A 52 4.34 2.20 9.07
N PRO A 53 5.40 1.57 9.61
CA PRO A 53 6.69 2.24 9.81
C PRO A 53 7.26 2.73 8.46
N ALA A 54 7.92 3.89 8.47
CA ALA A 54 8.50 4.52 7.29
C ALA A 54 9.54 3.64 6.54
N THR A 55 10.11 2.65 7.22
CA THR A 55 11.05 1.65 6.68
C THR A 55 10.38 0.44 6.04
N ALA A 56 9.05 0.39 5.95
CA ALA A 56 8.37 -0.69 5.25
C ALA A 56 8.87 -0.73 3.79
N PRO A 57 9.45 -1.86 3.34
CA PRO A 57 9.96 -1.96 1.97
C PRO A 57 8.81 -1.61 1.02
N GLN A 58 9.03 -0.59 0.18
CA GLN A 58 8.11 -0.21 -0.88
C GLN A 58 7.68 -1.50 -1.59
N ARG A 59 6.37 -1.73 -1.71
CA ARG A 59 5.81 -2.92 -2.37
C ARG A 59 6.49 -3.09 -3.74
N ARG A 60 7.49 -3.97 -3.84
CA ARG A 60 7.92 -4.58 -5.10
C ARG A 60 6.72 -5.40 -5.57
N GLY A 61 5.86 -4.81 -6.39
CA GLY A 61 4.57 -5.40 -6.77
C GLY A 61 3.46 -4.41 -7.13
N ALA A 62 3.70 -3.09 -7.10
CA ALA A 62 2.66 -2.12 -7.50
C ALA A 62 2.32 -2.13 -9.00
N ARG A 63 3.03 -2.87 -9.85
CA ARG A 63 2.82 -2.87 -11.32
C ARG A 63 3.04 -4.27 -11.89
N ALA A 64 1.95 -4.94 -12.25
CA ALA A 64 2.01 -6.23 -12.94
C ALA A 64 2.87 -6.09 -14.18
N THR A 65 3.98 -6.82 -14.26
CA THR A 65 4.85 -6.76 -15.44
C THR A 65 5.16 -8.19 -15.82
N VAL A 66 4.87 -8.54 -17.07
CA VAL A 66 5.05 -9.87 -17.64
C VAL A 66 6.24 -9.79 -18.58
N SER A 67 7.40 -9.40 -18.03
CA SER A 67 8.66 -9.50 -18.79
C SER A 67 9.14 -10.95 -18.78
N ASP A 68 9.67 -11.39 -19.92
CA ASP A 68 10.31 -12.69 -20.07
C ASP A 68 11.71 -12.71 -19.42
N SER A 69 12.39 -13.87 -19.48
CA SER A 69 13.69 -14.10 -18.86
C SER A 69 14.79 -13.13 -19.31
N ASP A 70 14.68 -12.56 -20.50
CA ASP A 70 15.67 -11.61 -21.04
C ASP A 70 15.29 -10.16 -20.73
N GLY A 71 14.26 -9.95 -19.91
CA GLY A 71 13.77 -8.63 -19.53
C GLY A 71 13.12 -7.90 -20.70
N LEU A 72 12.52 -8.61 -21.65
CA LEU A 72 11.71 -8.03 -22.74
C LEU A 72 10.24 -8.38 -22.56
N LEU A 73 9.37 -7.63 -23.24
CA LEU A 73 7.94 -7.89 -23.29
C LEU A 73 7.59 -8.54 -24.62
N THR A 74 6.89 -9.66 -24.57
CA THR A 74 6.32 -10.28 -25.77
C THR A 74 4.96 -9.65 -26.07
N CYS A 75 4.78 -9.18 -27.31
CA CYS A 75 3.49 -8.72 -27.81
C CYS A 75 2.56 -9.92 -28.02
N LEU A 76 1.35 -9.88 -27.47
CA LEU A 76 0.38 -10.97 -27.56
C LEU A 76 -0.38 -10.98 -28.89
N GLU A 77 -0.28 -9.91 -29.69
CA GLU A 77 -0.88 -9.84 -31.03
C GLU A 77 0.02 -10.45 -32.10
N CYS A 78 1.35 -10.29 -31.98
CA CYS A 78 2.30 -10.71 -33.02
C CYS A 78 3.47 -11.56 -32.54
N GLY A 79 3.58 -11.85 -31.24
CA GLY A 79 4.65 -12.69 -30.66
C GLY A 79 6.04 -12.04 -30.65
N ARG A 80 6.20 -10.80 -31.14
CA ARG A 80 7.49 -10.11 -31.19
C ARG A 80 7.87 -9.50 -29.84
N ARG A 81 9.17 -9.35 -29.59
CA ARG A 81 9.74 -8.95 -28.30
C ARG A 81 10.22 -7.50 -28.31
N TYR A 82 9.88 -6.71 -27.28
CA TYR A 82 10.16 -5.28 -27.19
C TYR A 82 10.49 -4.83 -25.76
N ARG A 83 11.25 -3.74 -25.62
CA ARG A 83 11.46 -3.07 -24.31
C ARG A 83 10.25 -2.23 -23.87
N SER A 84 9.48 -1.72 -24.84
CA SER A 84 8.27 -0.94 -24.62
C SER A 84 7.28 -1.25 -25.73
N LEU A 85 6.10 -1.77 -25.36
CA LEU A 85 5.05 -2.07 -26.32
C LEU A 85 4.29 -0.81 -26.74
N GLY A 86 4.33 0.30 -25.97
CA GLY A 86 3.50 1.48 -26.24
C GLY A 86 3.57 2.01 -27.68
N ARG A 87 4.79 2.23 -28.20
CA ARG A 87 4.98 2.68 -29.58
C ARG A 87 4.63 1.58 -30.60
N HIS A 88 4.95 0.34 -30.27
CA HIS A 88 4.70 -0.81 -31.15
C HIS A 88 3.20 -1.04 -31.36
N LEU A 89 2.40 -0.98 -30.30
CA LEU A 89 0.95 -1.16 -30.36
C LEU A 89 0.30 -0.15 -31.30
N HIS A 90 0.70 1.12 -31.19
CA HIS A 90 0.18 2.16 -32.07
C HIS A 90 0.60 1.94 -33.53
N ALA A 91 1.89 1.68 -33.78
CA ALA A 91 2.43 1.60 -35.14
C ALA A 91 2.03 0.31 -35.89
N ALA A 92 1.96 -0.83 -35.20
CA ALA A 92 1.75 -2.14 -35.82
C ALA A 92 0.32 -2.66 -35.68
N HIS A 93 -0.39 -2.26 -34.63
CA HIS A 93 -1.72 -2.80 -34.31
C HIS A 93 -2.80 -1.72 -34.24
N GLN A 94 -2.43 -0.45 -34.33
CA GLN A 94 -3.34 0.69 -34.17
C GLN A 94 -4.13 0.64 -32.85
N LEU A 95 -3.53 0.02 -31.82
CA LEU A 95 -4.13 -0.12 -30.50
C LEU A 95 -3.55 0.88 -29.53
N THR A 96 -4.42 1.43 -28.68
CA THR A 96 -4.01 2.07 -27.45
C THR A 96 -3.60 1.03 -26.40
N ALA A 97 -2.84 1.48 -25.39
CA ALA A 97 -2.46 0.65 -24.26
C ALA A 97 -3.67 0.15 -23.44
N ALA A 98 -4.79 0.88 -23.46
CA ALA A 98 -6.01 0.47 -22.75
C ALA A 98 -6.72 -0.66 -23.50
N GLU A 99 -6.93 -0.51 -24.81
CA GLU A 99 -7.57 -1.50 -25.66
C GLU A 99 -6.78 -2.82 -25.68
N TYR A 100 -5.46 -2.74 -25.81
CA TYR A 100 -4.60 -3.91 -25.76
C TYR A 100 -4.74 -4.68 -24.43
N ARG A 101 -4.81 -3.96 -23.30
CA ARG A 101 -5.01 -4.60 -22.00
C ARG A 101 -6.39 -5.25 -21.89
N ALA A 102 -7.44 -4.56 -22.31
CA ALA A 102 -8.80 -5.09 -22.29
C ALA A 102 -8.91 -6.37 -23.14
N ARG A 103 -8.38 -6.34 -24.36
CA ARG A 103 -8.40 -7.47 -25.30
C ARG A 103 -7.72 -8.72 -24.77
N HIS A 104 -6.62 -8.56 -24.03
CA HIS A 104 -5.86 -9.66 -23.47
C HIS A 104 -6.13 -9.92 -21.98
N GLY A 105 -7.20 -9.34 -21.42
CA GLY A 105 -7.56 -9.51 -20.00
C GLY A 105 -6.48 -9.04 -19.02
N LEU A 106 -5.59 -8.13 -19.43
CA LEU A 106 -4.48 -7.67 -18.61
C LEU A 106 -4.96 -6.66 -17.55
N PRO A 107 -4.32 -6.65 -16.36
CA PRO A 107 -4.53 -5.61 -15.36
C PRO A 107 -4.37 -4.20 -15.95
N ALA A 108 -5.14 -3.23 -15.51
CA ALA A 108 -4.97 -1.84 -15.96
C ALA A 108 -3.56 -1.28 -15.64
N THR A 109 -2.94 -1.73 -14.54
CA THR A 109 -1.56 -1.39 -14.19
C THR A 109 -0.51 -2.32 -14.78
N ALA A 110 -0.90 -3.19 -15.72
CA ALA A 110 0.04 -3.98 -16.48
C ALA A 110 1.02 -3.04 -17.19
N ALA A 111 2.29 -3.13 -16.81
CA ALA A 111 3.33 -2.33 -17.42
C ALA A 111 3.62 -2.87 -18.80
N LEU A 112 3.41 -2.01 -19.79
CA LEU A 112 3.78 -2.23 -21.19
C LEU A 112 5.21 -1.74 -21.48
N ARG A 113 6.04 -1.70 -20.42
CA ARG A 113 7.48 -1.40 -20.46
C ARG A 113 8.22 -2.41 -19.57
N ALA A 114 9.33 -2.91 -20.08
CA ALA A 114 10.20 -3.88 -19.42
C ALA A 114 10.80 -3.38 -18.10
N ASP A 115 11.07 -4.31 -17.18
CA ASP A 115 11.56 -4.02 -15.82
C ASP A 115 12.89 -3.26 -15.80
N GLY A 116 13.91 -3.76 -16.50
CA GLY A 116 15.21 -3.10 -16.57
C GLY A 116 15.18 -1.72 -17.24
N ASP A 117 14.16 -1.44 -18.05
CA ASP A 117 13.99 -0.12 -18.65
C ASP A 117 13.40 0.89 -17.66
N ARG A 118 12.54 0.42 -16.74
CA ARG A 118 11.97 1.24 -15.67
C ARG A 118 13.03 1.65 -14.66
N GLU A 119 13.91 0.74 -14.26
CA GLU A 119 14.99 1.02 -13.32
C GLU A 119 16.01 2.01 -13.90
N ARG A 120 16.42 1.81 -15.16
CA ARG A 120 17.29 2.76 -15.87
C ARG A 120 16.67 4.14 -15.98
N SER A 121 15.37 4.23 -16.33
CA SER A 121 14.67 5.51 -16.39
C SER A 121 14.60 6.18 -15.02
N ALA A 122 14.33 5.43 -13.95
CA ALA A 122 14.31 5.97 -12.60
C ALA A 122 15.68 6.50 -12.15
N GLN A 123 16.76 5.76 -12.43
CA GLN A 123 18.12 6.20 -12.15
C GLN A 123 18.48 7.48 -12.91
N TYR A 124 18.17 7.52 -14.21
CA TYR A 124 18.37 8.71 -15.04
C TYR A 124 17.67 9.93 -14.45
N TRP A 125 16.39 9.81 -14.08
CA TRP A 125 15.64 10.92 -13.48
C TRP A 125 16.20 11.36 -12.13
N ARG A 126 16.69 10.43 -11.29
CA ARG A 126 17.37 10.79 -10.03
C ARG A 126 18.63 11.59 -10.27
N GLN A 127 19.47 11.15 -11.20
CA GLN A 127 20.70 11.85 -11.56
C GLN A 127 20.40 13.24 -12.12
N ARG A 128 19.41 13.33 -13.03
CA ARG A 128 18.99 14.61 -13.60
C ARG A 128 18.50 15.59 -12.53
N LEU A 129 17.67 15.13 -11.59
CA LEU A 129 17.18 15.96 -10.49
C LEU A 129 18.29 16.39 -9.52
N ALA A 130 19.34 15.58 -9.36
CA ALA A 130 20.49 15.94 -8.54
C ALA A 130 21.31 17.08 -9.18
N VAL A 131 21.37 17.13 -10.51
CA VAL A 131 22.08 18.19 -11.26
C VAL A 131 21.21 19.43 -11.43
N ASP A 132 19.93 19.24 -11.77
CA ASP A 132 18.95 20.31 -11.99
C ASP A 132 17.63 19.95 -11.29
N PRO A 133 17.41 20.47 -10.07
CA PRO A 133 16.15 20.29 -9.35
C PRO A 133 14.94 20.92 -10.06
N THR A 134 15.15 21.96 -10.89
CA THR A 134 14.09 22.68 -11.63
C THR A 134 13.61 21.95 -12.88
N ALA A 135 14.27 20.84 -13.24
CA ALA A 135 13.91 20.01 -14.38
C ALA A 135 12.45 19.51 -14.36
N VAL A 136 11.77 19.56 -13.20
CA VAL A 136 10.37 19.16 -13.03
C VAL A 136 9.40 20.32 -12.86
N ASP A 137 9.84 21.57 -12.94
CA ASP A 137 8.99 22.74 -12.71
C ASP A 137 7.88 22.86 -13.75
N HIS A 138 8.14 22.41 -14.99
CA HIS A 138 7.12 22.30 -16.03
C HIS A 138 5.96 21.34 -15.66
N LEU A 139 6.14 20.49 -14.64
CA LEU A 139 5.09 19.61 -14.12
C LEU A 139 4.22 20.29 -13.05
N ALA A 140 4.62 21.46 -12.52
CA ALA A 140 3.90 22.17 -11.47
C ALA A 140 2.41 22.42 -11.78
N PRO A 141 1.99 22.80 -13.01
CA PRO A 141 0.58 22.96 -13.35
C PRO A 141 -0.25 21.67 -13.17
N TRP A 142 0.39 20.51 -13.33
CA TRP A 142 -0.24 19.19 -13.23
C TRP A 142 -0.21 18.62 -11.79
N ASN A 143 0.43 19.32 -10.85
CA ASN A 143 0.50 18.93 -9.45
C ASN A 143 -0.55 19.63 -8.57
N GLY A 144 -1.51 20.34 -9.18
CA GLY A 144 -2.63 20.97 -8.49
C GLY A 144 -3.57 19.93 -7.84
N PRO A 145 -4.18 20.21 -6.67
CA PRO A 145 -5.06 19.28 -5.97
C PRO A 145 -6.22 18.77 -6.85
N GLU A 146 -6.86 19.66 -7.60
CA GLU A 146 -7.99 19.32 -8.47
C GLU A 146 -7.60 18.34 -9.59
N HIS A 147 -6.46 18.58 -10.24
CA HIS A 147 -5.95 17.69 -11.28
C HIS A 147 -5.60 16.31 -10.72
N LEU A 148 -4.95 16.26 -9.55
CA LEU A 148 -4.60 15.01 -8.88
C LEU A 148 -5.83 14.23 -8.40
N ASP A 149 -6.87 14.92 -7.91
CA ASP A 149 -8.12 14.28 -7.49
C ASP A 149 -8.90 13.71 -8.69
N ALA A 150 -8.94 14.43 -9.81
CA ALA A 150 -9.51 13.93 -11.06
C ALA A 150 -8.78 12.67 -11.57
N ILE A 151 -7.44 12.69 -11.59
CA ILE A 151 -6.62 11.51 -11.95
C ILE A 151 -6.91 10.36 -10.98
N ARG A 152 -6.96 10.64 -9.67
CA ARG A 152 -7.19 9.62 -8.65
C ARG A 152 -8.56 8.96 -8.84
N GLY A 153 -9.62 9.72 -9.06
CA GLY A 153 -10.95 9.19 -9.30
C GLY A 153 -10.96 8.22 -10.48
N LYS A 154 -10.36 8.63 -11.60
CA LYS A 154 -10.23 7.77 -12.79
C LYS A 154 -9.40 6.52 -12.54
N ALA A 155 -8.30 6.65 -11.79
CA ALA A 155 -7.47 5.50 -11.44
C ALA A 155 -8.22 4.51 -10.54
N ILE A 156 -9.05 4.98 -9.59
CA ILE A 156 -9.86 4.13 -8.72
C ILE A 156 -10.88 3.33 -9.55
N GLU A 157 -11.60 4.00 -10.44
CA GLU A 157 -12.60 3.38 -11.33
C GLU A 157 -11.98 2.24 -12.16
N VAL A 158 -10.91 2.55 -12.88
CA VAL A 158 -10.16 1.58 -13.71
C VAL A 158 -9.60 0.41 -12.88
N HIS A 159 -9.22 0.68 -11.63
CA HIS A 159 -8.76 -0.36 -10.72
C HIS A 159 -9.88 -1.25 -10.19
N SER A 160 -11.07 -0.70 -9.95
CA SER A 160 -12.23 -1.48 -9.52
C SER A 160 -12.70 -2.44 -10.61
N GLU A 161 -12.75 -2.00 -11.86
CA GLU A 161 -13.17 -2.82 -13.02
C GLU A 161 -12.30 -4.07 -13.19
N THR A 162 -11.00 -3.96 -12.94
CA THR A 162 -10.04 -5.07 -13.15
C THR A 162 -9.80 -5.89 -11.89
N ARG A 163 -10.35 -5.52 -10.73
CA ARG A 163 -10.01 -6.13 -9.43
C ARG A 163 -10.34 -7.62 -9.36
N GLU A 164 -11.43 -8.02 -10.01
CA GLU A 164 -11.98 -9.37 -9.91
C GLU A 164 -11.40 -10.35 -10.94
N LEU A 165 -10.61 -9.86 -11.91
CA LEU A 165 -9.93 -10.70 -12.90
C LEU A 165 -8.97 -11.68 -12.20
N GLU A 166 -9.01 -12.95 -12.60
CA GLU A 166 -8.18 -14.00 -11.99
C GLU A 166 -6.69 -13.68 -12.08
N ILE A 167 -6.22 -13.24 -13.25
CA ILE A 167 -4.82 -12.81 -13.46
C ILE A 167 -4.41 -11.66 -12.53
N VAL A 168 -5.35 -10.75 -12.21
CA VAL A 168 -5.11 -9.62 -11.29
C VAL A 168 -5.03 -10.13 -9.85
N ARG A 169 -5.93 -11.04 -9.45
CA ARG A 169 -5.93 -11.68 -8.13
C ARG A 169 -4.65 -12.51 -7.92
N ALA A 170 -4.32 -13.37 -8.88
CA ALA A 170 -3.12 -14.21 -8.86
C ALA A 170 -1.85 -13.38 -8.76
N HIS A 171 -1.73 -12.31 -9.55
CA HIS A 171 -0.58 -11.42 -9.51
C HIS A 171 -0.48 -10.66 -8.17
N ARG A 172 -1.60 -10.23 -7.57
CA ARG A 172 -1.61 -9.51 -6.29
C ARG A 172 -1.42 -10.44 -5.08
N ALA A 173 -1.74 -11.73 -5.21
CA ALA A 173 -1.76 -12.67 -4.10
C ALA A 173 -0.44 -12.75 -3.32
N PRO A 174 0.76 -12.82 -3.94
CA PRO A 174 2.02 -12.82 -3.20
C PRO A 174 2.22 -11.56 -2.35
N GLY A 175 1.95 -10.39 -2.91
CA GLY A 175 2.05 -9.10 -2.20
C GLY A 175 0.98 -8.92 -1.13
N GLN A 176 -0.20 -9.54 -1.28
CA GLN A 176 -1.23 -9.59 -0.25
C GLN A 176 -0.83 -10.53 0.88
N ARG A 177 -0.35 -11.73 0.59
CA ARG A 177 0.17 -12.70 1.58
C ARG A 177 1.28 -12.06 2.39
N TYR A 178 2.28 -11.46 1.74
CA TYR A 178 3.34 -10.73 2.44
C TYR A 178 2.79 -9.63 3.34
N ALA A 179 1.86 -8.81 2.84
CA ALA A 179 1.28 -7.73 3.64
C ALA A 179 0.50 -8.25 4.86
N VAL A 180 -0.24 -9.36 4.71
CA VAL A 180 -0.93 -10.03 5.81
C VAL A 180 0.07 -10.56 6.83
N GLN A 181 1.14 -11.24 6.38
CA GLN A 181 2.20 -11.74 7.27
C GLN A 181 2.88 -10.60 8.03
N ALA A 182 3.25 -9.53 7.34
CA ALA A 182 3.85 -8.34 7.97
C ALA A 182 2.88 -7.68 8.97
N MET A 183 1.59 -7.62 8.66
CA MET A 183 0.57 -7.09 9.57
C MET A 183 0.39 -7.97 10.81
N LEU A 184 0.36 -9.29 10.64
CA LEU A 184 0.28 -10.25 11.75
C LEU A 184 1.54 -10.17 12.64
N ALA A 185 2.73 -10.08 12.05
CA ALA A 185 3.98 -9.92 12.77
C ALA A 185 4.01 -8.63 13.61
N ARG A 186 3.58 -7.50 13.03
CA ARG A 186 3.45 -6.22 13.77
C ARG A 186 2.45 -6.31 14.90
N ARG A 187 1.29 -6.93 14.63
CA ARG A 187 0.28 -7.15 15.67
C ARG A 187 0.83 -8.00 16.81
N ARG A 188 1.61 -9.04 16.49
CA ARG A 188 2.24 -9.89 17.50
C ARG A 188 3.26 -9.09 18.33
N ALA A 189 4.16 -8.35 17.68
CA ALA A 189 5.13 -7.51 18.36
C ALA A 189 4.47 -6.52 19.33
N ARG A 190 3.39 -5.84 18.91
CA ARG A 190 2.63 -4.93 19.78
C ARG A 190 2.02 -5.64 21.00
N LEU A 191 1.52 -6.86 20.82
CA LEU A 191 0.98 -7.64 21.93
C LEU A 191 2.08 -8.10 22.89
N ASP A 192 3.25 -8.46 22.36
CA ASP A 192 4.41 -8.81 23.17
C ASP A 192 4.92 -7.58 23.95
N ASP A 193 4.90 -6.38 23.36
CA ASP A 193 5.23 -5.13 24.05
C ASP A 193 4.28 -4.84 25.22
N LEU A 194 2.97 -5.01 25.01
CA LEU A 194 1.96 -4.85 26.07
C LEU A 194 2.17 -5.87 27.20
N ALA A 195 2.46 -7.11 26.85
CA ALA A 195 2.75 -8.16 27.82
C ALA A 195 4.00 -7.85 28.64
N ARG A 196 5.07 -7.38 27.99
CA ARG A 196 6.31 -6.94 28.65
C ARG A 196 6.09 -5.76 29.59
N ALA A 197 5.31 -4.76 29.17
CA ALA A 197 4.93 -3.64 30.03
C ALA A 197 4.11 -4.10 31.26
N ALA A 198 3.35 -5.19 31.13
CA ALA A 198 2.60 -5.81 32.20
C ALA A 198 3.42 -6.83 33.05
N GLY A 199 4.72 -6.98 32.78
CA GLY A 199 5.63 -7.83 33.54
C GLY A 199 5.70 -9.30 33.08
N PHE A 200 5.25 -9.61 31.87
CA PHE A 200 5.38 -10.95 31.27
C PHE A 200 6.50 -10.98 30.23
N SER A 201 7.04 -12.16 29.89
CA SER A 201 8.09 -12.28 28.88
C SER A 201 7.61 -11.96 27.45
N ASP A 202 6.41 -12.44 27.12
CA ASP A 202 5.73 -12.21 25.85
C ASP A 202 4.21 -12.42 26.01
N PHE A 203 3.45 -12.20 24.93
CA PHE A 203 2.00 -12.31 24.99
C PHE A 203 1.50 -13.74 25.23
N ALA A 204 2.21 -14.78 24.78
CA ALA A 204 1.80 -16.16 25.02
C ALA A 204 1.96 -16.52 26.51
N ALA A 205 3.09 -16.13 27.12
CA ALA A 205 3.31 -16.29 28.55
C ALA A 205 2.27 -15.53 29.38
N ALA A 206 1.87 -14.34 28.92
CA ALA A 206 0.81 -13.55 29.57
C ALA A 206 -0.57 -14.23 29.49
N ILE A 207 -0.91 -14.85 28.36
CA ILE A 207 -2.16 -15.59 28.19
C ILE A 207 -2.20 -16.81 29.11
N GLU A 208 -1.10 -17.56 29.16
CA GLU A 208 -0.97 -18.76 30.00
C GLU A 208 -1.03 -18.43 31.49
N ALA A 209 -0.23 -17.46 31.95
CA ALA A 209 -0.20 -17.02 33.34
C ALA A 209 -1.52 -16.41 33.82
N THR A 210 -2.44 -16.08 32.91
CA THR A 210 -3.76 -15.56 33.23
C THR A 210 -4.89 -16.53 32.89
N ARG A 211 -4.61 -17.79 32.53
CA ARG A 211 -5.62 -18.72 31.99
C ARG A 211 -6.84 -18.88 32.89
N ASP A 212 -6.64 -18.91 34.21
CA ASP A 212 -7.68 -19.11 35.21
C ASP A 212 -8.49 -17.84 35.48
N LEU A 213 -8.04 -16.70 34.98
CA LEU A 213 -8.77 -15.45 35.07
C LEU A 213 -9.82 -15.36 33.96
N PRO A 214 -11.00 -14.79 34.25
CA PRO A 214 -11.94 -14.35 33.22
C PRO A 214 -11.23 -13.45 32.21
N ALA A 215 -11.56 -13.60 30.92
CA ALA A 215 -10.86 -12.91 29.83
C ALA A 215 -10.83 -11.37 29.99
N THR A 216 -11.81 -10.77 30.66
CA THR A 216 -11.84 -9.33 31.00
C THR A 216 -10.79 -8.95 32.05
N LYS A 217 -10.62 -9.76 33.10
CA LYS A 217 -9.58 -9.56 34.13
C LYS A 217 -8.19 -9.81 33.56
N ALA A 218 -8.02 -10.87 32.76
CA ALA A 218 -6.79 -11.15 32.04
C ALA A 218 -6.41 -9.99 31.11
N ALA A 219 -7.35 -9.51 30.31
CA ALA A 219 -7.13 -8.40 29.39
C ALA A 219 -6.72 -7.11 30.11
N ARG A 220 -7.38 -6.77 31.22
CA ARG A 220 -6.99 -5.62 32.06
C ARG A 220 -5.58 -5.79 32.62
N ARG A 221 -5.20 -7.00 33.04
CA ARG A 221 -3.87 -7.29 33.57
C ARG A 221 -2.78 -7.17 32.49
N ILE A 222 -3.07 -7.57 31.26
CA ILE A 222 -2.11 -7.55 30.14
C ILE A 222 -2.09 -6.19 29.42
N GLY A 223 -3.09 -5.32 29.66
CA GLY A 223 -3.22 -4.05 28.96
C GLY A 223 -3.75 -4.18 27.52
N CYS A 224 -4.54 -5.21 27.22
CA CYS A 224 -5.11 -5.45 25.90
C CYS A 224 -6.65 -5.60 25.93
N GLY A 225 -7.27 -5.84 24.77
CA GLY A 225 -8.73 -6.06 24.67
C GLY A 225 -9.16 -7.49 25.02
N ALA A 226 -10.29 -7.65 25.72
CA ALA A 226 -10.83 -8.96 26.11
C ALA A 226 -11.19 -9.87 24.93
N SER A 227 -11.52 -9.30 23.77
CA SER A 227 -11.71 -10.04 22.52
C SER A 227 -10.41 -10.66 21.99
N THR A 228 -9.26 -9.99 22.20
CA THR A 228 -7.93 -10.50 21.82
C THR A 228 -7.57 -11.71 22.67
N VAL A 229 -7.76 -11.64 23.99
CA VAL A 229 -7.52 -12.77 24.91
C VAL A 229 -8.38 -13.97 24.55
N ARG A 230 -9.69 -13.78 24.34
CA ARG A 230 -10.62 -14.85 23.94
C ARG A 230 -10.19 -15.54 22.64
N ARG A 231 -9.86 -14.74 21.62
CA ARG A 231 -9.43 -15.26 20.32
C ARG A 231 -8.11 -16.03 20.40
N HIS A 232 -7.18 -15.62 21.27
CA HIS A 232 -5.92 -16.33 21.45
C HIS A 232 -6.15 -17.69 22.14
N ARG A 233 -6.92 -17.71 23.24
CA ARG A 233 -7.25 -18.96 23.95
C ARG A 233 -8.00 -19.96 23.06
N GLN A 234 -8.93 -19.49 22.23
CA GLN A 234 -9.65 -20.34 21.27
C GLN A 234 -8.73 -20.96 20.20
N ARG A 235 -7.57 -20.35 19.91
CA ARG A 235 -6.60 -20.87 18.93
C ARG A 235 -5.57 -21.81 19.54
N GLU A 236 -5.37 -21.74 20.85
CA GLU A 236 -4.42 -22.58 21.60
C GLU A 236 -5.09 -23.80 22.23
N GLY A 237 -6.41 -23.74 22.46
CA GLY A 237 -7.21 -24.83 23.05
C GLY A 237 -7.97 -25.71 22.05
N GLY A 238 -7.72 -25.55 20.74
CA GLY A 238 -8.22 -26.44 19.69
C GLY A 238 -7.05 -26.97 18.87
#